data_AF-A0A0S8CSD9-F1
#
_entry.id   AF-A0A0S8CSD9-F1
#
_cell.length_a   1.000
_cell.length_b   1.000
_cell.length_c   1.000
_cell.angle_alpha   90.00
_cell.angle_beta   90.00
_cell.angle_gamma   90.00
#
_symmetry.space_group_name_H-M   'P 1'
#
loop_
_entity.id
_entity.type
_entity.pdbx_description
1 polymer ?
#
loop_
_entity_poly.entity_id
_entity_poly.type
_entity_poly.pdbx_seq_one_letter_code
_entity_poly.pdbx_strand_id
1 'polypeptide(L)'
;MKPATPSSPWVKPPPQETGYLQPVAWGELPGWRTDDLAEAWPAFIRSCMALKSQPRWQAPCWAAAQMQRHDGASLRTFFESWFRPYRVFNSDGS
;
A
#
# COMPACT_ATOMS: atom_id res chain seq x y z
N MET A 1 7.37 46.91 32.15
CA MET A 1 7.02 45.53 32.57
C MET A 1 6.29 44.88 31.40
N LYS A 2 6.81 43.78 30.83
CA LYS A 2 6.14 43.04 29.74
C LYS A 2 5.13 42.05 30.36
N PRO A 3 3.91 41.88 29.81
CA PRO A 3 2.96 40.92 30.35
C PRO A 3 3.42 39.49 30.04
N ALA A 4 3.28 38.59 31.03
CA ALA A 4 3.54 37.17 30.88
C ALA A 4 2.40 36.51 30.09
N THR A 5 2.76 35.69 29.10
CA THR A 5 1.82 34.89 28.30
C THR A 5 1.28 33.72 29.13
N PRO A 6 -0.02 33.41 29.10
CA PRO A 6 -0.55 32.26 29.83
C PRO A 6 -0.08 30.95 29.17
N SER A 7 0.52 30.08 29.99
CA SER A 7 0.85 28.70 29.63
C SER A 7 -0.44 27.88 29.56
N SER A 8 -0.82 27.45 28.36
CA SER A 8 -1.91 26.48 28.19
C SER A 8 -1.42 25.09 28.61
N PRO A 9 -2.15 24.36 29.48
CA PRO A 9 -1.77 23.00 29.82
C PRO A 9 -1.98 22.09 28.59
N TRP A 10 -0.91 21.42 28.16
CA TRP A 10 -1.00 20.38 27.14
C TRP A 10 -1.85 19.21 27.66
N VAL A 11 -3.06 19.08 27.12
CA VAL A 11 -3.89 17.87 27.29
C VAL A 11 -3.44 16.86 26.23
N LYS A 12 -3.00 15.67 26.66
CA LYS A 12 -2.74 14.57 25.72
C LYS A 12 -4.02 14.29 24.94
N PRO A 13 -3.99 14.28 23.59
CA PRO A 13 -5.13 13.82 22.82
C PRO A 13 -5.53 12.42 23.29
N PRO A 14 -6.84 12.11 23.38
CA PRO A 14 -7.28 10.75 23.64
C PRO A 14 -6.65 9.81 22.59
N PRO A 15 -6.37 8.54 22.93
CA PRO A 15 -5.89 7.57 21.95
C PRO A 15 -6.81 7.61 20.73
N GLN A 16 -6.26 8.02 19.59
CA GLN A 16 -7.00 7.95 18.34
C GLN A 16 -7.19 6.47 18.06
N GLU A 17 -8.44 6.03 17.84
CA GLU A 17 -8.70 4.69 17.36
C GLU A 17 -7.87 4.50 16.08
N THR A 18 -6.93 3.56 16.07
CA THR A 18 -6.08 3.37 14.90
C THR A 18 -6.87 2.54 13.90
N GLY A 19 -7.01 3.04 12.68
CA GLY A 19 -7.53 2.24 11.57
C GLY A 19 -6.80 0.89 11.46
N TYR A 20 -7.47 -0.13 10.92
CA TYR A 20 -6.93 -1.48 10.85
C TYR A 20 -6.92 -2.04 9.42
N LEU A 21 -6.07 -3.04 9.21
CA LEU A 21 -5.94 -3.73 7.93
C LEU A 21 -6.53 -5.14 8.04
N GLN A 22 -7.52 -5.44 7.20
CA GLN A 22 -8.09 -6.78 7.08
C GLN A 22 -7.62 -7.44 5.79
N PRO A 23 -6.95 -8.60 5.83
CA PRO A 23 -6.61 -9.32 4.61
C PRO A 23 -7.89 -9.78 3.89
N VAL A 24 -7.91 -9.67 2.57
CA VAL A 24 -9.01 -10.13 1.71
C VAL A 24 -8.48 -11.03 0.60
N ALA A 25 -9.34 -11.83 -0.01
CA ALA A 25 -8.99 -12.57 -1.21
C ALA A 25 -8.99 -11.66 -2.44
N TRP A 26 -8.16 -11.97 -3.43
CA TRP A 26 -8.14 -11.26 -4.72
C TRP A 26 -9.50 -11.26 -5.45
N GLY A 27 -10.30 -12.32 -5.26
CA GLY A 27 -11.65 -12.41 -5.81
C GLY A 27 -12.67 -11.45 -5.17
N GLU A 28 -12.35 -10.86 -4.02
CA GLU A 28 -13.22 -9.88 -3.33
C GLU A 28 -12.95 -8.45 -3.78
N LEU A 29 -11.89 -8.20 -4.55
CA LEU A 29 -11.57 -6.87 -5.07
C LEU A 29 -12.48 -6.54 -6.26
N PRO A 30 -13.33 -5.50 -6.17
CA PRO A 30 -14.15 -5.07 -7.29
C PRO A 30 -13.28 -4.67 -8.48
N GLY A 31 -13.62 -5.16 -9.68
CA GLY A 31 -12.91 -4.84 -10.91
C GLY A 31 -11.55 -5.52 -11.10
N TRP A 32 -11.01 -6.24 -10.09
CA TRP A 32 -9.68 -6.86 -10.19
C TRP A 32 -9.52 -7.75 -11.42
N ARG A 33 -10.56 -8.51 -11.78
CA ARG A 33 -10.52 -9.42 -12.94
C ARG A 33 -10.58 -8.73 -14.30
N THR A 34 -11.05 -7.49 -14.37
CA THR A 34 -11.26 -6.77 -15.62
C THR A 34 -10.33 -5.56 -15.78
N ASP A 35 -9.57 -5.21 -14.74
CA ASP A 35 -8.60 -4.12 -14.77
C ASP A 35 -7.46 -4.38 -15.76
N ASP A 36 -7.01 -3.32 -16.43
CA ASP A 36 -5.86 -3.35 -17.33
C ASP A 36 -4.56 -3.04 -16.57
N LEU A 37 -3.95 -4.10 -16.07
CA LEU A 37 -2.73 -3.99 -15.26
C LEU A 37 -1.52 -3.49 -16.06
N ALA A 38 -1.58 -3.52 -17.40
CA ALA A 38 -0.49 -2.99 -18.23
C ALA A 38 -0.34 -1.47 -18.05
N GLU A 39 -1.43 -0.75 -17.77
CA GLU A 39 -1.40 0.69 -17.50
C GLU A 39 -0.68 1.02 -16.18
N ALA A 40 -0.83 0.17 -15.16
CA ALA A 40 -0.22 0.35 -13.85
C ALA A 40 1.25 -0.12 -13.77
N TRP A 41 1.66 -1.03 -14.67
CA TRP A 41 2.97 -1.70 -14.60
C TRP A 41 4.18 -0.74 -14.60
N PRO A 42 4.25 0.29 -15.48
CA PRO A 42 5.38 1.23 -15.47
C PRO A 42 5.54 1.97 -14.14
N ALA A 43 4.42 2.29 -13.47
CA ALA A 43 4.45 2.93 -12.16
C ALA A 43 4.99 1.96 -11.08
N PHE A 44 4.58 0.69 -11.12
CA PHE A 44 5.10 -0.33 -10.22
C PHE A 44 6.62 -0.52 -10.35
N ILE A 45 7.14 -0.59 -11.59
CA ILE A 45 8.59 -0.68 -11.83
C ILE A 45 9.34 0.54 -11.28
N ARG A 46 8.78 1.75 -11.43
CA ARG A 46 9.34 2.98 -10.83
C ARG A 46 9.39 2.89 -9.31
N SER A 47 8.33 2.40 -8.68
CA SER A 47 8.31 2.15 -7.23
C SER A 47 9.40 1.17 -6.81
N CYS A 48 9.64 0.11 -7.58
CA CYS A 48 10.71 -0.83 -7.30
C CYS A 48 12.12 -0.20 -7.30
N MET A 49 12.36 0.84 -8.11
CA MET A 49 13.64 1.56 -8.06
C MET A 49 13.87 2.27 -6.72
N ALA A 50 12.81 2.80 -6.11
CA ALA A 50 12.86 3.47 -4.81
C ALA A 50 12.87 2.46 -3.64
N LEU A 51 12.20 1.32 -3.80
CA LEU A 51 11.94 0.37 -2.72
C LEU A 51 12.92 -0.81 -2.66
N LYS A 52 13.77 -1.02 -3.67
CA LYS A 52 14.68 -2.19 -3.75
C LYS A 52 15.63 -2.38 -2.55
N SER A 53 15.90 -1.34 -1.77
CA SER A 53 16.71 -1.44 -0.55
C SER A 53 15.92 -1.95 0.66
N GLN A 54 14.59 -1.94 0.61
CA GLN A 54 13.74 -2.44 1.68
C GLN A 54 13.65 -3.97 1.60
N PRO A 55 13.97 -4.71 2.69
CA PRO A 55 14.05 -6.17 2.65
C PRO A 55 12.79 -6.87 2.12
N ARG A 56 11.59 -6.37 2.49
CA ARG A 56 10.31 -6.94 2.02
C ARG A 56 10.05 -6.72 0.52
N TRP A 57 10.73 -5.77 -0.10
CA TRP A 57 10.54 -5.42 -1.51
C TRP A 57 11.58 -6.02 -2.43
N GLN A 58 12.70 -6.54 -1.90
CA GLN A 58 13.77 -7.13 -2.70
C GLN A 58 13.27 -8.27 -3.58
N ALA A 59 12.59 -9.26 -2.99
CA ALA A 59 12.10 -10.43 -3.72
C ALA A 59 11.06 -10.10 -4.82
N PRO A 60 9.96 -9.36 -4.53
CA PRO A 60 8.99 -9.02 -5.58
C PRO A 60 9.58 -8.11 -6.66
N CYS A 61 10.45 -7.16 -6.31
CA CYS A 61 11.09 -6.30 -7.31
C CYS A 61 12.13 -7.04 -8.16
N TRP A 62 12.85 -8.01 -7.58
CA TRP A 62 13.72 -8.88 -8.36
C TRP A 62 12.90 -9.74 -9.34
N ALA A 63 11.80 -10.34 -8.87
CA ALA A 63 10.91 -11.13 -9.73
C ALA A 63 10.29 -10.29 -10.86
N ALA A 64 9.87 -9.06 -10.57
CA ALA A 64 9.37 -8.13 -11.58
C ALA A 64 10.43 -7.83 -12.66
N ALA A 65 11.70 -7.67 -12.27
CA ALA A 65 12.80 -7.41 -13.20
C ALA A 65 13.11 -8.62 -14.13
N GLN A 66 12.70 -9.83 -13.76
CA GLN A 66 12.87 -11.04 -14.58
C GLN A 66 11.68 -11.29 -15.53
N MET A 67 10.58 -10.54 -15.41
CA MET A 67 9.41 -10.75 -16.26
C MET A 67 9.69 -10.34 -17.69
N GLN A 68 9.40 -11.25 -18.63
CA GLN A 68 9.54 -11.00 -20.06
C GLN A 68 8.22 -10.58 -20.71
N ARG A 69 7.09 -10.97 -20.12
CA ARG A 69 5.75 -10.68 -20.60
C ARG A 69 5.03 -9.77 -19.62
N HIS A 70 4.42 -8.72 -20.15
CA HIS A 70 3.68 -7.71 -19.39
C HIS A 70 2.22 -7.62 -19.86
N ASP A 71 1.66 -8.73 -20.34
CA ASP A 71 0.22 -8.85 -20.61
C ASP A 71 -0.57 -9.00 -19.30
N GLY A 72 -1.86 -8.64 -19.32
CA GLY A 72 -2.69 -8.60 -18.13
C GLY A 72 -2.75 -9.90 -17.33
N ALA A 73 -2.69 -11.07 -17.98
CA ALA A 73 -2.72 -12.36 -17.27
C ALA A 73 -1.40 -12.64 -16.53
N SER A 74 -0.27 -12.36 -17.19
CA SER A 74 1.06 -12.46 -16.59
C SER A 74 1.21 -11.50 -15.40
N LEU A 75 0.77 -10.25 -15.56
CA LEU A 75 0.82 -9.23 -14.50
C LEU A 75 -0.10 -9.58 -13.33
N ARG A 76 -1.30 -10.10 -13.60
CA ARG A 76 -2.21 -10.56 -12.55
C ARG A 76 -1.59 -11.67 -11.72
N THR A 77 -1.00 -12.66 -12.40
CA THR A 77 -0.30 -13.78 -11.73
C THR A 77 0.83 -13.27 -10.86
N PHE A 78 1.59 -12.27 -11.33
CA PHE A 78 2.65 -11.64 -10.54
C PHE A 78 2.10 -11.03 -9.25
N PHE A 79 1.08 -10.16 -9.33
CA PHE A 79 0.52 -9.53 -8.13
C PHE A 79 -0.08 -10.56 -7.18
N GLU A 80 -0.80 -11.55 -7.69
CA GLU A 80 -1.41 -12.61 -6.87
C GLU A 80 -0.39 -13.51 -6.18
N SER A 81 0.79 -13.70 -6.78
CA SER A 81 1.87 -14.51 -6.21
C SER A 81 2.69 -13.76 -5.15
N TRP A 82 2.89 -12.47 -5.34
CA TRP A 82 3.84 -11.67 -4.53
C TRP A 82 3.17 -10.81 -3.47
N PHE A 83 1.86 -10.54 -3.60
CA PHE A 83 1.15 -9.61 -2.73
C PHE A 83 -0.14 -10.22 -2.17
N ARG A 84 -0.52 -9.71 -1.00
CA ARG A 84 -1.81 -9.97 -0.37
C ARG A 84 -2.56 -8.65 -0.27
N PRO A 85 -3.80 -8.55 -0.78
CA PRO A 85 -4.58 -7.34 -0.64
C PRO A 85 -5.12 -7.23 0.78
N TYR A 86 -5.19 -5.98 1.26
CA TYR A 86 -5.79 -5.65 2.55
C TYR A 86 -6.85 -4.57 2.33
N ARG A 87 -8.03 -4.78 2.90
CA ARG A 87 -9.00 -3.72 3.12
C ARG A 87 -8.51 -2.84 4.25
N VAL A 88 -8.53 -1.53 4.03
CA VAL A 88 -8.20 -0.52 5.03
C VAL A 88 -9.51 -0.05 5.65
N PHE A 89 -9.59 -0.08 6.98
CA PHE A 89 -10.65 0.57 7.74
C PHE A 89 -10.07 1.79 8.43
N ASN A 90 -10.74 2.92 8.31
CA ASN A 90 -10.38 4.14 9.01
C ASN A 90 -10.63 4.00 10.51
N SER A 91 -10.13 4.97 11.27
CA SER A 91 -10.34 5.08 12.72
C SER A 91 -11.81 5.15 13.13
N ASP A 92 -12.68 5.61 12.25
CA ASP A 92 -14.13 5.71 12.46
C ASP A 92 -14.90 4.47 11.93
N GLY A 93 -14.19 3.44 11.48
CA GLY A 93 -14.75 2.21 10.95
C GLY A 93 -15.26 2.30 9.50
N SER A 94 -15.07 3.43 8.81
CA SER A 94 -15.36 3.59 7.38
C SER A 94 -14.31 3.02 6.45
#